data_AF-M0MSF5-F1
#
_entry.id   AF-M0MSF5-F1
#
_cell.length_a   1.000
_cell.length_b   1.000
_cell.length_c   1.000
_cell.angle_alpha   90.00
_cell.angle_beta   90.00
_cell.angle_gamma   90.00
#
_symmetry.space_group_name_H-M   'P 1'
#
loop_
_entity.id
_entity.type
_entity.pdbx_description
1 polymer ?
#
loop_
_entity_poly.entity_id
_entity_poly.type
_entity_poly.pdbx_seq_one_letter_code
_entity_poly.pdbx_strand_id
1 'polypeptide(L)'
;MTIYRMYKDSERELRFPLAVSVSYQNGDRGKHSKVVRGYATCDLGDRTPAQIEHRYRKRSAIESSYRLFQSARAVTLTQDPIVRFAFVVVGFLLENL
;
A
#
# COMPACT_ATOMS: atom_id res chain seq x y z
N MET A 1 -14.85 -13.03 -12.08
CA MET A 1 -14.69 -13.01 -10.61
C MET A 1 -14.09 -14.34 -10.19
N THR A 2 -12.95 -14.33 -9.48
CA THR A 2 -12.23 -15.56 -9.12
C THR A 2 -12.24 -15.73 -7.60
N ILE A 3 -12.71 -16.87 -7.13
CA ILE A 3 -12.70 -17.23 -5.71
C ILE A 3 -11.39 -17.97 -5.44
N TYR A 4 -10.54 -17.41 -4.58
CA TYR A 4 -9.27 -18.04 -4.22
C TYR A 4 -9.40 -18.83 -2.92
N ARG A 5 -8.68 -19.96 -2.82
CA ARG A 5 -8.61 -20.79 -1.62
C ARG A 5 -7.23 -20.61 -1.00
N MET A 6 -7.17 -20.14 0.24
CA MET A 6 -5.92 -20.02 0.98
C MET A 6 -5.87 -21.09 2.06
N TYR A 7 -4.84 -21.93 2.02
CA TYR A 7 -4.51 -22.90 3.05
C TYR A 7 -3.27 -22.39 3.78
N LYS A 8 -3.38 -22.10 5.07
CA LYS A 8 -2.24 -21.77 5.93
C LYS A 8 -2.46 -22.47 7.26
N ASP A 9 -1.80 -23.62 7.48
CA ASP A 9 -1.72 -24.38 8.75
C ASP A 9 -2.94 -24.22 9.69
N SER A 10 -4.14 -24.36 9.15
CA SER A 10 -5.41 -24.10 9.81
C SER A 10 -6.42 -25.10 9.27
N GLU A 11 -7.13 -25.79 10.15
CA GLU A 11 -8.19 -26.74 9.80
C GLU A 11 -9.39 -26.11 9.07
N ARG A 12 -9.45 -24.78 8.95
CA ARG A 12 -10.58 -24.06 8.33
C ARG A 12 -10.22 -23.49 6.97
N GLU A 13 -10.97 -23.92 5.96
CA GLU A 13 -10.96 -23.37 4.60
C GLU A 13 -11.51 -21.93 4.61
N LEU A 14 -10.70 -20.95 4.19
CA LEU A 14 -11.15 -19.57 4.01
C LEU A 14 -11.35 -19.28 2.51
N ARG A 15 -12.60 -18.99 2.13
CA ARG A 15 -12.97 -18.54 0.77
C ARG A 15 -13.18 -17.04 0.79
N PHE A 16 -12.46 -16.32 -0.07
CA PHE A 16 -12.66 -14.88 -0.24
C PHE A 16 -12.58 -14.48 -1.72
N PRO A 17 -13.35 -13.46 -2.14
CA PRO A 17 -13.28 -12.97 -3.50
C PRO A 17 -11.97 -12.18 -3.70
N LEU A 18 -11.25 -12.50 -4.78
CA LEU A 18 -9.96 -11.89 -5.13
C LEU A 18 -10.07 -11.17 -6.48
N ALA A 19 -9.78 -9.87 -6.50
CA ALA A 19 -9.59 -9.12 -7.73
C ALA A 19 -8.13 -9.21 -8.13
N VAL A 20 -7.86 -9.77 -9.30
CA VAL A 20 -6.51 -9.79 -9.87
C VAL A 20 -6.43 -8.70 -10.93
N SER A 21 -5.57 -7.70 -10.69
CA SER A 21 -5.24 -6.68 -11.69
C SER A 21 -3.83 -6.95 -12.20
N VAL A 22 -3.71 -7.10 -13.52
CA VAL A 22 -2.40 -7.22 -14.17
C VAL A 22 -2.03 -5.84 -14.68
N SER A 23 -0.92 -5.30 -14.19
CA SER A 23 -0.35 -4.06 -14.70
C SER A 23 0.95 -4.38 -15.45
N TYR A 24 1.12 -3.76 -16.61
CA TYR A 24 2.37 -3.80 -17.36
C TYR A 24 3.18 -2.56 -16.96
N GLN A 25 4.29 -2.75 -16.23
CA GLN A 25 5.24 -1.66 -16.04
C GLN A 25 6.00 -1.45 -17.35
N ASN A 26 5.88 -0.27 -17.92
CA ASN A 26 6.58 0.09 -19.14
C ASN A 26 7.90 0.81 -18.80
N GLY A 27 9.03 0.20 -19.19
CA GLY A 27 10.24 0.92 -19.58
C GLY A 27 11.41 0.99 -18.59
N ASP A 28 12.30 0.00 -18.63
CA ASP A 28 13.75 0.25 -18.81
C ASP A 28 14.37 -0.99 -19.51
N ARG A 29 14.81 -0.83 -20.77
CA ARG A 29 15.65 -1.80 -21.51
C ARG A 29 15.10 -3.22 -21.74
N GLY A 30 13.95 -3.36 -22.38
CA GLY A 30 13.55 -4.61 -23.05
C GLY A 30 13.17 -5.79 -22.12
N LYS A 31 13.02 -5.56 -20.81
CA LYS A 31 12.45 -6.56 -19.89
C LYS A 31 10.99 -6.24 -19.59
N HIS A 32 10.08 -7.07 -20.07
CA HIS A 32 8.66 -7.03 -19.71
C HIS A 32 8.44 -7.66 -18.33
N SER A 33 8.56 -6.88 -17.27
CA SER A 33 8.10 -7.29 -15.94
C SER A 33 6.57 -7.16 -15.86
N LYS A 34 5.87 -8.26 -16.15
CA LYS A 34 4.43 -8.39 -15.88
C LYS A 34 4.22 -8.36 -14.37
N VAL A 35 3.66 -7.27 -13.84
CA VAL A 35 3.36 -7.16 -12.40
C VAL A 35 1.91 -7.57 -12.18
N VAL A 36 1.74 -8.79 -11.68
CA VAL A 36 0.43 -9.32 -11.28
C VAL A 36 0.18 -8.90 -9.83
N ARG A 37 -0.87 -8.09 -9.60
CA ARG A 37 -1.28 -7.69 -8.25
C ARG A 37 -2.62 -8.32 -7.91
N GLY A 38 -2.70 -8.96 -6.75
CA GLY A 38 -3.94 -9.52 -6.20
C GLY A 38 -4.47 -8.64 -5.07
N TYR A 39 -5.74 -8.23 -5.16
CA TYR A 39 -6.45 -7.45 -4.17
C TYR A 39 -7.62 -8.27 -3.60
N ALA A 40 -7.49 -8.70 -2.35
CA ALA A 40 -8.58 -9.35 -1.62
C ALA A 40 -9.44 -8.26 -0.96
N THR A 41 -10.74 -8.27 -1.23
CA THR A 41 -11.69 -7.34 -0.59
C THR A 41 -12.98 -8.10 -0.26
N CYS A 42 -13.77 -7.65 0.73
CA CYS A 42 -15.02 -8.33 1.07
C CYS A 42 -16.20 -7.92 0.15
N ASP A 43 -16.05 -6.86 -0.64
CA ASP A 43 -17.11 -6.26 -1.44
C ASP A 43 -16.62 -5.98 -2.87
N LEU A 44 -16.58 -7.05 -3.68
CA LEU A 44 -16.12 -7.01 -5.08
C LEU A 44 -17.25 -6.98 -6.12
N GLY A 45 -18.51 -7.15 -5.71
CA GLY A 45 -19.62 -7.46 -6.62
C GLY A 45 -19.78 -6.46 -7.78
N ASP A 46 -19.65 -5.17 -7.49
CA ASP A 46 -20.01 -4.10 -8.43
C ASP A 46 -18.81 -3.33 -9.00
N ARG A 47 -17.57 -3.77 -8.73
CA ARG A 47 -16.37 -2.99 -9.05
C ARG A 47 -15.43 -3.74 -9.98
N THR A 48 -14.95 -3.02 -11.00
CA THR A 48 -13.92 -3.55 -11.90
C THR A 48 -12.55 -3.65 -11.18
N PRO A 49 -11.68 -4.60 -11.55
CA PRO A 49 -10.35 -4.74 -10.96
C PRO A 49 -9.51 -3.46 -10.99
N ALA A 50 -9.66 -2.64 -12.03
CA ALA A 50 -8.97 -1.35 -12.15
C ALA A 50 -9.46 -0.31 -11.12
N GLN A 51 -10.77 -0.28 -10.82
CA GLN A 51 -11.33 0.58 -9.77
C GLN A 51 -10.87 0.14 -8.37
N ILE A 52 -10.74 -1.17 -8.16
CA ILE A 52 -10.21 -1.74 -6.92
C ILE A 52 -8.74 -1.35 -6.75
N GLU A 53 -7.92 -1.51 -7.78
CA GLU A 53 -6.52 -1.07 -7.78
C GLU A 53 -6.40 0.44 -7.47
N HIS A 54 -7.19 1.29 -8.14
CA HIS A 54 -7.14 2.73 -7.91
C HIS A 54 -7.50 3.10 -6.46
N ARG A 55 -8.56 2.50 -5.92
CA ARG A 55 -8.98 2.73 -4.53
C ARG A 55 -7.95 2.24 -3.53
N TYR A 56 -7.35 1.07 -3.79
CA TYR A 56 -6.30 0.51 -2.97
C TYR A 56 -5.04 1.37 -3.01
N ARG A 57 -4.61 1.81 -4.20
CA ARG A 57 -3.45 2.70 -4.36
C ARG A 57 -3.63 4.01 -3.61
N LYS A 58 -4.82 4.62 -3.68
CA LYS A 58 -5.13 5.84 -2.93
C LYS A 58 -5.01 5.63 -1.42
N ARG A 59 -5.53 4.51 -0.89
CA ARG A 59 -5.44 4.19 0.55
C ARG A 59 -4.01 3.84 0.98
N SER A 60 -3.31 3.05 0.17
CA SER A 60 -1.93 2.66 0.41
C SER A 60 -1.02 3.88 0.46
N ALA A 61 -1.22 4.89 -0.41
CA ALA A 61 -0.45 6.13 -0.34
C ALA A 61 -0.65 6.86 1.00
N ILE A 62 -1.90 6.98 1.47
CA ILE A 62 -2.22 7.60 2.77
C ILE A 62 -1.56 6.83 3.92
N GLU A 63 -1.64 5.50 3.88
CA GLU A 63 -1.06 4.64 4.90
C GLU A 63 0.48 4.72 4.92
N SER A 64 1.11 4.70 3.74
CA SER A 64 2.55 4.90 3.60
C SER A 64 2.99 6.26 4.13
N SER A 65 2.26 7.34 3.82
CA SER A 65 2.55 8.67 4.38
C SER A 65 2.39 8.69 5.90
N TYR A 66 1.40 8.00 6.45
CA TYR A 66 1.20 7.93 7.90
C TYR A 66 2.32 7.15 8.60
N ARG A 67 2.75 6.02 8.02
CA ARG A 67 3.90 5.25 8.54
C ARG A 67 5.18 6.07 8.49
N LEU A 68 5.44 6.75 7.38
CA LEU A 68 6.59 7.63 7.22
C LEU A 68 6.55 8.78 8.23
N PHE A 69 5.38 9.38 8.45
CA PHE A 69 5.24 10.42 9.48
C PHE A 69 5.48 9.85 10.87
N GLN A 70 5.03 8.63 11.15
CA GLN A 70 5.24 7.98 12.43
C GLN A 70 6.72 7.65 12.69
N SER A 71 7.49 7.26 11.67
CA SER A 71 8.95 7.07 11.79
C SER A 71 9.71 8.39 11.89
N ALA A 72 9.35 9.37 11.06
CA ALA A 72 10.01 10.68 11.01
C ALA A 72 9.66 11.60 12.20
N ARG A 73 8.60 11.32 12.97
CA ARG A 73 8.19 12.16 14.10
C ARG A 73 9.18 12.05 15.24
N ALA A 74 10.06 13.04 15.37
CA ALA A 74 10.94 13.18 16.52
C ALA A 74 10.14 13.35 17.82
N VAL A 75 10.45 12.54 18.83
CA VAL A 75 9.92 12.68 20.19
C VAL A 75 10.83 13.67 20.92
N THR A 76 10.44 14.95 20.92
CA THR A 76 11.20 16.02 21.58
C THR A 76 10.38 16.66 22.70
N LEU A 77 11.07 17.21 23.71
CA LEU A 77 10.45 17.97 24.80
C LEU A 77 10.15 19.43 24.41
N THR A 78 10.55 19.87 23.21
CA THR A 78 10.34 21.24 22.76
C THR A 78 8.88 21.49 22.43
N GLN A 79 8.31 22.58 22.97
CA GLN A 79 6.94 23.00 22.67
C GLN A 79 6.87 23.94 21.46
N ASP A 80 8.01 24.38 20.93
CA ASP A 80 8.07 25.26 19.78
C ASP A 80 7.58 24.54 18.50
N PRO A 81 6.51 25.03 17.84
CA PRO A 81 5.96 24.41 16.63
C PRO A 81 6.93 24.41 15.44
N ILE A 82 7.75 25.45 15.29
CA ILE A 82 8.68 25.62 14.17
C ILE A 82 9.80 24.59 14.29
N VAL A 83 10.36 24.44 15.48
CA VAL A 83 11.43 23.47 15.74
C VAL A 83 10.93 22.04 15.53
N ARG A 84 9.72 21.72 16.00
CA ARG A 84 9.12 20.40 15.82
C ARG A 84 8.80 20.11 14.35
N PHE A 85 8.40 21.12 13.58
CA PHE A 85 8.22 21.00 12.13
C PHE A 85 9.55 20.74 11.41
N ALA A 86 10.62 21.47 11.77
CA ALA A 86 11.95 21.25 11.19
C ALA A 86 12.42 19.81 11.36
N PHE A 87 12.20 19.21 12.54
CA PHE A 87 12.52 17.79 12.77
C PHE A 87 11.74 16.83 11.87
N VAL A 88 10.46 17.09 11.60
CA VAL A 88 9.67 16.26 10.68
C VAL A 88 10.20 16.35 9.25
N VAL A 89 10.55 17.56 8.79
CA VAL A 89 11.13 17.76 7.45
C VAL A 89 12.46 17.02 7.31
N VAL A 90 13.33 17.12 8.31
CA VAL A 90 14.62 16.40 8.32
C VAL A 90 14.39 14.89 8.37
N GLY A 91 13.46 14.41 9.21
CA GLY A 91 13.11 12.99 9.28
C GLY A 91 12.60 12.44 7.95
N PHE A 92 11.76 13.19 7.24
CA PHE A 92 11.36 12.83 5.88
C PHE A 92 12.53 12.76 4.91
N LEU A 93 13.48 13.70 4.99
CA LEU A 93 14.66 13.70 4.13
C LEU A 93 15.54 12.47 4.35
N LEU A 94 15.70 12.05 5.61
CA LEU A 94 16.52 10.89 5.96
C LEU A 94 15.85 9.56 5.61
N GLU A 95 14.54 9.43 5.79
CA GLU A 95 13.79 8.21 5.48
C GLU A 95 13.56 8.00 3.97
N ASN A 96 13.67 9.06 3.16
CA ASN A 96 13.54 8.98 1.70
C ASN A 96 14.89 8.94 0.95
N LEU A 97 16.02 8.86 1.66
CA LEU A 97 17.36 8.70 1.10
C LEU A 97 17.71 7.21 0.91
#